data_AF-A0A0F8ZBJ2-F1
#
_entry.id   AF-A0A0F8ZBJ2-F1
#
_cell.length_a   1.000
_cell.length_b   1.000
_cell.length_c   1.000
_cell.angle_alpha   90.00
_cell.angle_beta   90.00
_cell.angle_gamma   90.00
#
_symmetry.space_group_name_H-M   'P 1'
#
loop_
_entity.id
_entity.type
_entity.pdbx_description
1 polymer ?
#
loop_
_entity_poly.entity_id
_entity_poly.type
_entity_poly.pdbx_seq_one_letter_code
_entity_poly.pdbx_strand_id
1 'polypeptide(L)'
;QTRILWITLLALSNRDGQVFAATNRLAKLANIPVNKCQQCLQKLLGPDPDSRTPDNEGRRIERIPGGWFILNHKLYRQKGRSIERKTYLREKKREQRERDKVRQQGCQQMSTSQPITDTDTDKTKGFSSSRRIKAQLFPLAGKVCSVSGCRMPAVYKDSSGAYDNFKCNEHLPAKVKEVYG
;
A
#
# COMPACT_ATOMS: atom_id res chain seq x y z
N GLN A 1 20.23 -20.81 -27.16
CA GLN A 1 21.10 -21.15 -26.01
C GLN A 1 21.16 -20.02 -24.98
N THR A 2 21.44 -18.76 -25.36
CA THR A 2 21.44 -17.61 -24.42
C THR A 2 20.14 -17.47 -23.63
N ARG A 3 18.97 -17.63 -24.26
CA ARG A 3 17.66 -17.66 -23.59
C ARG A 3 17.57 -18.73 -22.49
N ILE A 4 18.12 -19.92 -22.72
CA ILE A 4 18.07 -21.03 -21.76
C ILE A 4 18.87 -20.65 -20.52
N LEU A 5 20.12 -20.20 -20.72
CA LEU A 5 20.97 -19.75 -19.62
C LEU A 5 20.33 -18.58 -18.85
N TRP A 6 19.69 -17.65 -19.55
CA TRP A 6 18.98 -16.54 -18.92
C TRP A 6 17.84 -17.00 -18.00
N ILE A 7 17.00 -17.93 -18.48
CA ILE A 7 15.92 -18.52 -17.67
C ILE A 7 16.50 -19.27 -16.46
N THR A 8 17.59 -20.03 -16.65
CA THR A 8 18.28 -20.73 -15.57
C THR A 8 18.81 -19.75 -14.52
N LEU A 9 19.44 -18.63 -14.94
CA LEU A 9 19.90 -17.58 -14.02
C LEU A 9 18.75 -16.97 -13.22
N LEU A 10 17.62 -16.65 -13.88
CA LEU A 10 16.44 -16.12 -13.21
C LEU A 10 15.87 -17.11 -12.18
N ALA A 11 15.79 -18.39 -12.53
CA ALA A 11 15.28 -19.44 -11.63
C ALA A 11 16.19 -19.69 -10.42
N LEU A 12 17.51 -19.57 -10.59
CA LEU A 12 18.48 -19.76 -9.51
C LEU A 12 18.70 -18.50 -8.67
N SER A 13 18.17 -17.36 -9.10
CA SER A 13 18.42 -16.09 -8.42
C SER A 13 17.73 -16.03 -7.06
N ASN A 14 18.47 -15.52 -6.07
CA ASN A 14 17.94 -15.36 -4.72
C ASN A 14 16.98 -14.16 -4.64
N ARG A 15 16.51 -13.84 -3.42
CA ARG A 15 15.60 -12.71 -3.18
C ARG A 15 16.13 -11.38 -3.70
N ASP A 16 17.43 -11.21 -3.74
CA ASP A 16 18.10 -9.97 -4.13
C ASP A 16 18.57 -9.98 -5.59
N GLY A 17 18.49 -11.13 -6.28
CA GLY A 17 18.89 -11.26 -7.69
C GLY A 17 20.33 -11.75 -7.89
N GLN A 18 20.93 -12.32 -6.85
CA GLN A 18 22.27 -12.91 -6.90
C GLN A 18 22.17 -14.42 -7.17
N VAL A 19 23.13 -14.93 -7.94
CA VAL A 19 23.26 -16.33 -8.32
C VAL A 19 24.67 -16.79 -7.96
N PHE A 20 24.79 -17.60 -6.91
CA PHE A 20 26.07 -18.18 -6.49
C PHE A 20 26.33 -19.52 -7.19
N ALA A 21 26.89 -19.44 -8.39
CA ALA A 21 27.23 -20.63 -9.18
C ALA A 21 28.44 -20.40 -10.08
N ALA A 22 29.33 -21.39 -10.11
CA ALA A 22 30.42 -21.45 -11.07
C ALA A 22 29.86 -21.70 -12.49
N THR A 23 30.60 -21.26 -13.51
CA THR A 23 30.23 -21.42 -14.92
C THR A 23 29.95 -22.87 -15.31
N ASN A 24 30.74 -23.82 -14.80
CA ASN A 24 30.54 -25.25 -15.05
C ASN A 24 29.22 -25.77 -14.46
N ARG A 25 28.84 -25.27 -13.27
CA ARG A 25 27.57 -25.61 -12.63
C ARG A 25 26.39 -25.03 -13.42
N LEU A 26 26.52 -23.78 -13.88
CA LEU A 26 25.51 -23.16 -14.74
C LEU A 26 25.33 -23.91 -16.05
N ALA A 27 26.42 -24.34 -16.69
CA ALA A 27 26.37 -25.13 -17.92
C ALA A 27 25.58 -26.44 -17.72
N LYS A 28 25.84 -27.16 -16.63
CA LYS A 28 25.10 -28.37 -16.25
C LYS A 28 23.62 -28.09 -15.98
N LEU A 29 23.31 -27.05 -15.19
CA LEU A 29 21.93 -26.69 -14.84
C LEU A 29 21.12 -26.19 -16.05
N ALA A 30 21.77 -25.49 -16.98
CA ALA A 30 21.16 -25.04 -18.23
C ALA A 30 21.17 -26.11 -19.33
N ASN A 31 21.73 -27.28 -19.07
CA ASN A 31 21.91 -28.38 -20.03
C ASN A 31 22.56 -27.92 -21.36
N ILE A 32 23.68 -27.20 -21.28
CA ILE A 32 24.46 -26.74 -22.43
C ILE A 32 25.96 -27.02 -22.26
N PRO A 33 26.74 -27.13 -23.35
CA PRO A 33 28.19 -27.27 -23.26
C PRO A 33 28.85 -26.07 -22.58
N VAL A 34 29.93 -26.29 -21.82
CA VAL A 34 30.64 -25.23 -21.07
C VAL A 34 31.09 -24.09 -21.98
N ASN A 35 31.65 -24.39 -23.16
CA ASN A 35 32.08 -23.39 -24.14
C ASN A 35 30.91 -22.49 -24.58
N LYS A 36 29.72 -23.08 -24.79
CA LYS A 36 28.52 -22.32 -25.12
C LYS A 36 28.00 -21.50 -23.94
N CYS A 37 28.10 -22.03 -22.73
CA CYS A 37 27.76 -21.29 -21.51
C CYS A 37 28.62 -20.02 -21.38
N GLN A 38 29.93 -20.12 -21.60
CA GLN A 38 30.83 -18.96 -21.57
C GLN A 38 30.46 -17.92 -22.62
N GLN A 39 30.21 -18.34 -23.88
CA GLN A 39 29.76 -17.44 -24.94
C GLN A 39 28.42 -16.75 -24.59
N CYS A 40 27.49 -17.48 -23.98
CA CYS A 40 26.22 -16.92 -23.55
C CYS A 40 26.39 -15.94 -22.39
N LEU A 41 27.25 -16.22 -21.41
CA LEU A 41 27.57 -15.30 -20.32
C LEU A 41 28.16 -14.01 -20.86
N GLN A 42 29.10 -14.09 -21.79
CA GLN A 42 29.69 -12.89 -22.41
C GLN A 42 28.63 -12.02 -23.10
N LYS A 43 27.65 -12.63 -23.79
CA LYS A 43 26.52 -11.89 -24.37
C LYS A 43 25.62 -11.21 -23.32
N LEU A 44 25.46 -11.80 -22.14
CA LEU A 44 24.65 -11.22 -21.06
C LEU A 44 25.41 -10.13 -20.27
N LEU A 45 26.75 -10.22 -20.25
CA LEU A 45 27.66 -9.24 -19.64
C LEU A 45 27.95 -8.06 -20.57
N GLY A 46 27.80 -8.23 -21.89
CA GLY A 46 28.03 -7.19 -22.88
C GLY A 46 26.92 -6.14 -22.92
N PRO A 47 27.21 -4.95 -23.46
CA PRO A 47 26.21 -3.89 -23.62
C PRO A 47 25.08 -4.33 -24.56
N ASP A 48 23.85 -3.87 -24.28
CA ASP A 48 22.63 -4.18 -25.04
C ASP A 48 21.98 -2.86 -25.49
N PRO A 49 22.29 -2.36 -26.70
CA PRO A 49 21.78 -1.08 -27.21
C PRO A 49 20.26 -1.02 -27.31
N ASP A 50 19.61 -2.16 -27.53
CA ASP A 50 18.15 -2.29 -27.66
C ASP A 50 17.46 -2.49 -26.30
N SER A 51 18.20 -2.36 -25.19
CA SER A 51 17.64 -2.51 -23.85
C SER A 51 16.64 -1.39 -23.53
N ARG A 52 15.46 -1.79 -23.06
CA ARG A 52 14.43 -0.88 -22.51
C ARG A 52 14.81 -0.25 -21.16
N THR A 53 15.97 -0.61 -20.64
CA THR A 53 16.58 -0.12 -19.41
C THR A 53 18.02 0.24 -19.76
N PRO A 54 18.30 1.52 -20.09
CA PRO A 54 19.62 1.94 -20.55
C PRO A 54 20.69 1.92 -19.45
N ASP A 55 20.27 1.76 -18.19
CA ASP A 55 21.16 1.62 -17.03
C ASP A 55 22.23 0.55 -17.27
N ASN A 56 23.47 0.84 -16.86
CA ASN A 56 24.62 -0.06 -17.02
C ASN A 56 24.88 -0.50 -18.47
N GLU A 57 24.64 0.37 -19.45
CA GLU A 57 24.81 0.10 -20.89
C GLU A 57 23.89 -1.03 -21.39
N GLY A 58 22.76 -1.25 -20.72
CA GLY A 58 21.80 -2.30 -21.07
C GLY A 58 22.22 -3.73 -20.66
N ARG A 59 23.35 -3.88 -19.95
CA ARG A 59 23.83 -5.19 -19.49
C ARG A 59 22.76 -5.92 -18.67
N ARG A 60 22.68 -7.23 -18.83
CA ARG A 60 21.66 -8.06 -18.15
C ARG A 60 22.16 -8.62 -16.82
N ILE A 61 23.45 -8.94 -16.76
CA ILE A 61 24.10 -9.46 -15.56
C ILE A 61 25.44 -8.76 -15.31
N GLU A 62 25.90 -8.84 -14.06
CA GLU A 62 27.21 -8.40 -13.60
C GLU A 62 27.91 -9.53 -12.84
N ARG A 63 29.24 -9.54 -12.82
CA ARG A 63 30.02 -10.53 -12.09
C ARG A 63 30.23 -10.07 -10.64
N ILE A 64 29.94 -10.94 -9.69
CA ILE A 64 30.13 -10.70 -8.25
C ILE A 64 31.05 -11.77 -7.65
N PRO A 65 31.64 -11.53 -6.46
CA PRO A 65 32.38 -12.57 -5.75
C PRO A 65 31.54 -13.85 -5.58
N GLY A 66 32.01 -14.95 -6.16
CA GLY A 66 31.33 -16.24 -6.10
C GLY A 66 30.14 -16.44 -7.05
N GLY A 67 29.86 -15.51 -7.98
CA GLY A 67 28.73 -15.69 -8.88
C GLY A 67 28.36 -14.52 -9.79
N TRP A 68 27.06 -14.34 -9.97
CA TRP A 68 26.46 -13.38 -10.90
C TRP A 68 25.34 -12.59 -10.24
N PHE A 69 25.19 -11.34 -10.62
CA PHE A 69 24.10 -10.47 -10.19
C PHE A 69 23.23 -10.06 -11.37
N ILE A 70 21.92 -10.13 -11.19
CA ILE A 70 20.94 -9.74 -12.23
C ILE A 70 20.52 -8.30 -11.98
N LEU A 71 21.02 -7.38 -12.82
CA LEU A 71 20.91 -5.92 -12.62
C LEU A 71 19.44 -5.46 -12.50
N ASN A 72 18.57 -5.96 -13.38
CA ASN A 72 17.17 -5.56 -13.43
C ASN A 72 16.26 -6.28 -12.43
N HIS A 73 16.77 -7.21 -11.62
CA HIS A 73 15.94 -8.06 -10.78
C HIS A 73 15.11 -7.25 -9.78
N LYS A 74 15.73 -6.29 -9.08
CA LYS A 74 15.06 -5.45 -8.06
C LYS A 74 13.90 -4.65 -8.66
N LEU A 75 14.11 -4.04 -9.82
CA LEU A 75 13.10 -3.23 -10.53
C LEU A 75 11.83 -4.06 -10.81
N TYR A 76 11.99 -5.25 -11.40
CA TYR A 76 10.84 -6.09 -11.75
C TYR A 76 10.22 -6.77 -10.52
N ARG A 77 11.00 -7.13 -9.50
CA ARG A 77 10.49 -7.67 -8.25
C ARG A 77 9.56 -6.68 -7.52
N GLN A 78 9.94 -5.41 -7.48
CA GLN A 78 9.13 -4.36 -6.88
C GLN A 78 7.84 -4.10 -7.67
N LYS A 79 7.94 -4.03 -9.01
CA LYS A 79 6.77 -3.90 -9.89
C LYS A 79 5.78 -5.04 -9.68
N GLY A 80 6.25 -6.29 -9.62
CA GLY A 80 5.41 -7.46 -9.35
C GLY A 80 4.64 -7.35 -8.02
N ARG A 81 5.32 -7.04 -6.92
CA ARG A 81 4.68 -6.85 -5.60
C ARG A 81 3.62 -5.74 -5.61
N SER A 82 3.86 -4.67 -6.37
CA SER A 82 2.89 -3.57 -6.49
C SER A 82 1.61 -4.02 -7.19
N ILE A 83 1.71 -4.89 -8.19
CA ILE A 83 0.58 -5.43 -8.95
C ILE A 83 -0.19 -6.40 -8.06
N GLU A 84 0.50 -7.34 -7.40
CA GLU A 84 -0.09 -8.30 -6.47
C GLU A 84 -0.82 -7.63 -5.30
N ARG A 85 -0.21 -6.58 -4.71
CA ARG A 85 -0.87 -5.79 -3.68
C ARG A 85 -2.13 -5.11 -4.21
N LYS A 86 -2.10 -4.57 -5.43
CA LYS A 86 -3.26 -3.94 -6.07
C LYS A 86 -4.38 -4.94 -6.35
N THR A 87 -4.06 -6.15 -6.82
CA THR A 87 -5.06 -7.20 -7.08
C THR A 87 -5.69 -7.68 -5.79
N TYR A 88 -4.89 -7.95 -4.74
CA TYR A 88 -5.39 -8.31 -3.42
C TYR A 88 -6.35 -7.25 -2.85
N LEU A 89 -5.99 -5.96 -2.91
CA LEU A 89 -6.85 -4.88 -2.43
C LEU A 89 -8.15 -4.75 -3.23
N ARG A 90 -8.11 -5.00 -4.55
CA ARG A 90 -9.32 -5.01 -5.39
C ARG A 90 -10.26 -6.13 -4.98
N GLU A 91 -9.74 -7.33 -4.73
CA GLU A 91 -10.53 -8.47 -4.28
C GLU A 91 -11.12 -8.23 -2.89
N LYS A 92 -10.32 -7.74 -1.93
CA LYS A 92 -10.83 -7.41 -0.58
C LYS A 92 -11.92 -6.35 -0.60
N LYS A 93 -11.82 -5.35 -1.48
CA LYS A 93 -12.89 -4.36 -1.68
C LYS A 93 -14.13 -4.98 -2.32
N ARG A 94 -13.99 -5.95 -3.24
CA ARG A 94 -15.13 -6.69 -3.81
C ARG A 94 -15.87 -7.45 -2.72
N GLU A 95 -15.15 -8.26 -1.94
CA GLU A 95 -15.73 -9.01 -0.82
C GLU A 95 -16.41 -8.08 0.21
N GLN A 96 -15.80 -6.94 0.51
CA GLN A 96 -16.39 -5.97 1.43
C GLN A 96 -17.72 -5.43 0.90
N ARG A 97 -17.78 -5.04 -0.39
CA ARG A 97 -19.03 -4.59 -1.02
C ARG A 97 -20.10 -5.67 -1.03
N GLU A 98 -19.73 -6.93 -1.23
CA GLU A 98 -20.65 -8.07 -1.16
C GLU A 98 -21.20 -8.24 0.27
N ARG A 99 -20.35 -8.20 1.29
CA ARG A 99 -20.77 -8.22 2.70
C ARG A 99 -21.67 -7.03 3.05
N ASP A 100 -21.36 -5.84 2.57
CA ASP A 100 -22.15 -4.63 2.81
C ASP A 100 -23.53 -4.71 2.13
N LYS A 101 -23.62 -5.29 0.93
CA LYS A 101 -24.90 -5.57 0.25
C LYS A 101 -25.76 -6.54 1.06
N VAL A 102 -25.18 -7.66 1.51
CA VAL A 102 -25.89 -8.64 2.36
C VAL A 102 -26.35 -7.99 3.67
N ARG A 103 -25.50 -7.17 4.30
CA ARG A 103 -25.84 -6.43 5.53
C ARG A 103 -26.96 -5.42 5.31
N GLN A 104 -26.97 -4.71 4.17
CA GLN A 104 -28.07 -3.80 3.82
C GLN A 104 -29.37 -4.55 3.56
N GLN A 105 -29.34 -5.69 2.88
CA GLN A 105 -30.52 -6.52 2.63
C GLN A 105 -31.11 -7.11 3.92
N GLY A 106 -30.26 -7.53 4.87
CA GLY A 106 -30.72 -8.02 6.19
C GLY A 106 -31.38 -6.94 7.07
N CYS A 107 -31.10 -5.65 6.84
CA CYS A 107 -31.71 -4.56 7.60
C CYS A 107 -33.07 -4.09 7.03
N GLN A 108 -33.44 -4.51 5.82
CA GLN A 108 -34.70 -4.12 5.17
C GLN A 108 -35.93 -4.91 5.67
N GLN A 109 -35.76 -5.88 6.57
CA GLN A 109 -36.88 -6.65 7.15
C GLN A 109 -37.44 -6.09 8.48
N MET A 110 -36.98 -4.92 8.94
CA MET A 110 -37.59 -4.23 10.08
C MET A 110 -37.88 -2.75 9.78
N SER A 111 -38.81 -2.49 8.87
CA SER A 111 -39.55 -1.23 8.83
C SER A 111 -40.77 -1.36 7.92
N THR A 112 -41.85 -1.95 8.45
CA THR A 112 -43.18 -1.80 7.85
C THR A 112 -43.83 -0.59 8.49
N SER A 113 -43.61 0.59 7.90
CA SER A 113 -44.46 1.77 8.10
C SER A 113 -44.86 2.29 6.72
N GLN A 114 -46.16 2.52 6.56
CA GLN A 114 -46.89 2.64 5.29
C GLN A 114 -46.37 3.72 4.33
N PRO A 115 -46.61 3.57 3.01
CA PRO A 115 -46.25 4.57 2.01
C PRO A 115 -47.28 5.70 2.00
N ILE A 116 -46.85 6.91 2.30
CA ILE A 116 -47.58 8.14 1.95
C ILE A 116 -47.08 8.54 0.56
N THR A 117 -47.97 8.50 -0.43
CA THR A 117 -47.70 8.94 -1.79
C THR A 117 -47.84 10.45 -1.87
N ASP A 118 -46.78 11.16 -2.26
CA ASP A 118 -46.91 12.42 -2.99
C ASP A 118 -45.81 12.49 -4.04
N THR A 119 -46.25 12.68 -5.28
CA THR A 119 -45.38 12.79 -6.46
C THR A 119 -45.29 14.26 -6.80
N ASP A 120 -44.08 14.84 -6.76
CA ASP A 120 -43.58 15.61 -7.91
C ASP A 120 -42.08 15.90 -7.81
N THR A 121 -41.47 15.91 -8.98
CA THR A 121 -40.03 15.85 -9.24
C THR A 121 -39.51 17.22 -9.64
N ASP A 122 -38.47 17.77 -8.96
CA ASP A 122 -37.32 18.30 -9.71
C ASP A 122 -35.98 18.34 -8.94
N LYS A 123 -34.94 18.13 -9.74
CA LYS A 123 -33.48 17.99 -9.58
C LYS A 123 -32.77 18.50 -8.30
N THR A 124 -31.98 17.60 -7.70
CA THR A 124 -30.49 17.55 -7.80
C THR A 124 -29.95 16.43 -6.90
N LYS A 125 -29.70 15.24 -7.46
CA LYS A 125 -29.10 14.12 -6.73
C LYS A 125 -27.57 14.23 -6.74
N GLY A 126 -27.03 14.95 -5.76
CA GLY A 126 -25.65 14.80 -5.31
C GLY A 126 -25.60 13.95 -4.03
N PHE A 127 -25.89 12.64 -4.11
CA PHE A 127 -25.87 11.76 -2.94
C PHE A 127 -24.43 11.34 -2.59
N SER A 128 -23.62 12.30 -2.15
CA SER A 128 -22.42 12.05 -1.38
C SER A 128 -22.85 11.67 0.04
N SER A 129 -23.10 10.39 0.27
CA SER A 129 -23.23 9.84 1.63
C SER A 129 -21.86 9.76 2.29
N SER A 130 -21.24 10.92 2.51
CA SER A 130 -20.35 11.10 3.64
C SER A 130 -21.26 11.39 4.82
N ARG A 131 -21.61 10.35 5.58
CA ARG A 131 -21.99 10.55 6.98
C ARG A 131 -20.86 11.38 7.59
N ARG A 132 -21.07 12.68 7.80
CA ARG A 132 -20.18 13.50 8.61
C ARG A 132 -20.23 12.87 10.00
N ILE A 133 -19.24 12.03 10.31
CA ILE A 133 -18.99 11.63 11.69
C ILE A 133 -18.70 12.96 12.39
N LYS A 134 -19.60 13.40 13.28
CA LYS A 134 -19.35 14.58 14.11
C LYS A 134 -17.99 14.36 14.79
N ALA A 135 -17.08 15.33 14.67
CA ALA A 135 -15.81 15.24 15.36
C ALA A 135 -16.11 15.18 16.87
N GLN A 136 -15.74 14.09 17.53
CA GLN A 136 -15.94 13.92 18.97
C GLN A 136 -14.67 14.33 19.71
N LEU A 137 -14.81 15.03 20.83
CA LEU A 137 -13.71 15.33 21.74
C LEU A 137 -13.48 14.15 22.67
N PHE A 138 -12.25 13.64 22.68
CA PHE A 138 -11.86 12.51 23.53
C PHE A 138 -10.98 12.97 24.70
N PRO A 139 -11.07 12.31 25.87
CA PRO A 139 -10.15 12.55 26.97
C PRO A 139 -8.68 12.40 26.58
N LEU A 140 -7.88 13.40 26.94
CA LEU A 140 -6.42 13.38 26.84
C LEU A 140 -5.87 12.58 28.03
N ALA A 141 -5.27 11.44 27.74
CA ALA A 141 -4.75 10.53 28.75
C ALA A 141 -3.77 11.24 29.72
N GLY A 142 -4.04 11.12 31.02
CA GLY A 142 -3.20 11.68 32.08
C GLY A 142 -3.23 13.21 32.20
N LYS A 143 -4.16 13.90 31.52
CA LYS A 143 -4.31 15.36 31.60
C LYS A 143 -5.63 15.74 32.26
N VAL A 144 -5.55 16.62 33.25
CA VAL A 144 -6.69 17.21 33.95
C VAL A 144 -6.93 18.64 33.50
N CYS A 145 -8.13 19.14 33.74
CA CYS A 145 -8.45 20.54 33.46
C CYS A 145 -7.55 21.49 34.26
N SER A 146 -7.07 22.54 33.59
CA SER A 146 -6.24 23.61 34.16
C SER A 146 -7.00 24.61 35.04
N VAL A 147 -8.34 24.55 35.08
CA VAL A 147 -9.15 25.47 35.89
C VAL A 147 -9.04 25.08 37.37
N SER A 148 -8.74 26.05 38.24
CA SER A 148 -8.62 25.83 39.68
C SER A 148 -9.88 25.19 40.24
N GLY A 149 -9.72 24.08 40.96
CA GLY A 149 -10.84 23.30 41.52
C GLY A 149 -11.49 22.29 40.57
N CYS A 150 -11.18 22.30 39.27
CA CYS A 150 -11.70 21.33 38.32
C CYS A 150 -10.79 20.09 38.23
N ARG A 151 -11.33 18.90 38.52
CA ARG A 151 -10.61 17.61 38.40
C ARG A 151 -11.04 16.77 37.19
N MET A 152 -11.84 17.34 36.30
CA MET A 152 -12.31 16.64 35.11
C MET A 152 -11.17 16.33 34.12
N PRO A 153 -11.24 15.21 33.39
CA PRO A 153 -10.30 14.91 32.32
C PRO A 153 -10.35 16.00 31.25
N ALA A 154 -9.17 16.43 30.81
CA ALA A 154 -9.06 17.37 29.71
C ALA A 154 -9.42 16.69 28.39
N VAL A 155 -10.06 17.42 27.48
CA VAL A 155 -10.43 16.93 26.14
C VAL A 155 -9.87 17.82 25.01
N TYR A 156 -9.26 18.95 25.38
CA TYR A 156 -8.71 19.94 24.45
C TYR A 156 -7.46 20.62 25.05
N LYS A 157 -6.47 20.90 24.19
CA LYS A 157 -5.28 21.70 24.51
C LYS A 157 -5.33 22.98 23.68
N ASP A 158 -5.32 24.13 24.36
CA ASP A 158 -5.15 25.42 23.69
C ASP A 158 -3.65 25.70 23.46
N SER A 159 -3.29 26.08 22.24
CA SER A 159 -1.94 26.45 21.82
C SER A 159 -1.85 27.88 21.28
N SER A 160 -2.86 28.72 21.54
CA SER A 160 -2.94 30.12 21.10
C SER A 160 -1.95 31.07 21.79
N GLY A 161 -1.10 30.56 22.69
CA GLY A 161 0.08 31.27 23.19
C GLY A 161 -0.15 32.17 24.41
N ALA A 162 -1.37 32.28 24.94
CA ALA A 162 -1.58 32.98 26.21
C ALA A 162 -1.09 32.15 27.41
N TYR A 163 -1.38 30.83 27.44
CA TYR A 163 -0.76 29.77 28.25
C TYR A 163 -1.22 28.39 27.70
N ASP A 164 -0.37 27.36 27.75
CA ASP A 164 -0.60 25.98 27.25
C ASP A 164 -1.60 25.17 28.13
N ASN A 165 -2.84 25.64 28.20
CA ASN A 165 -3.82 25.14 29.17
C ASN A 165 -4.71 24.01 28.62
N PHE A 166 -4.85 22.95 29.42
CA PHE A 166 -5.76 21.83 29.16
C PHE A 166 -7.19 22.15 29.65
N LYS A 167 -8.23 21.90 28.84
CA LYS A 167 -9.64 22.18 29.17
C LYS A 167 -10.51 20.92 29.08
N CYS A 168 -11.44 20.74 30.04
CA CYS A 168 -12.47 19.70 30.00
C CYS A 168 -13.70 20.19 29.21
N ASN A 169 -14.68 19.31 28.99
CA ASN A 169 -15.87 19.61 28.16
C ASN A 169 -16.66 20.86 28.63
N GLU A 170 -16.73 21.09 29.95
CA GLU A 170 -17.42 22.25 30.53
C GLU A 170 -16.66 23.55 30.31
N HIS A 171 -15.32 23.52 30.43
CA HIS A 171 -14.44 24.68 30.34
C HIS A 171 -13.85 24.91 28.94
N LEU A 172 -14.39 24.23 27.91
CA LEU A 172 -14.02 24.46 26.52
C LEU A 172 -14.37 25.90 26.07
N PRO A 173 -13.52 26.55 25.26
CA PRO A 173 -13.86 27.81 24.61
C PRO A 173 -15.11 27.67 23.72
N ALA A 174 -15.94 28.73 23.64
CA ALA A 174 -17.18 28.72 22.84
C ALA A 174 -16.93 28.33 21.37
N LYS A 175 -15.86 28.86 20.77
CA LYS A 175 -15.43 28.54 19.40
C LYS A 175 -15.17 27.05 19.18
N VAL A 176 -14.71 26.34 20.22
CA VAL A 176 -14.47 24.89 20.16
C VAL A 176 -15.79 24.15 20.40
N LYS A 177 -16.62 24.59 21.35
CA LYS A 177 -17.95 23.99 21.57
C LYS A 177 -18.84 24.06 20.32
N GLU A 178 -18.75 25.12 19.51
CA GLU A 178 -19.49 25.23 18.24
C GLU A 178 -19.08 24.17 17.20
N VAL A 179 -17.81 23.73 17.23
CA VAL A 179 -17.28 22.75 16.27
C VAL A 179 -17.54 21.30 16.73
N TYR A 180 -17.53 21.08 18.04
CA TYR A 180 -17.57 19.74 18.64
C TYR A 180 -18.87 19.43 19.43
N GLY A 181 -19.82 20.38 19.47
CA GLY A 181 -21.14 20.26 20.12
C GLY A 181 -22.23 19.59 19.29
#